data_AF-A0A960NTG6-F1
#
_entry.id   AF-A0A960NTG6-F1
#
_cell.length_a   1.000
_cell.length_b   1.000
_cell.length_c   1.000
_cell.angle_alpha   90.00
_cell.angle_beta   90.00
_cell.angle_gamma   90.00
#
_symmetry.space_group_name_H-M   'P 1'
#
loop_
_entity.id
_entity.type
_entity.pdbx_description
1 polymer ?
#
loop_
_entity_poly.entity_id
_entity_poly.type
_entity_poly.pdbx_seq_one_letter_code
_entity_poly.pdbx_strand_id
1 'polypeptide(L)'
;AINAQLALVGLDPATATDEQIAAAAAAIVVNNPSLSDGAVAALTTAVVRSWPAAAAVITRTVVTQRPAAAVAITRAAVAANPTQVNQIAAAASQAAIAAGQSSAVGSITANAVAVANANGVGTTVNDVATAVATTTGLSVADVADQASNSVIVADNAVQELIDQNETEADLVIDEAVVEVPTDNLVVSPV
;
A
#
# COMPACT_ATOMS: atom_id res chain seq x y z
N ALA A 1 6.22 -17.45 14.18
CA ALA A 1 6.32 -16.14 14.85
C ALA A 1 4.94 -15.58 15.21
N ILE A 2 4.02 -15.41 14.25
CA ILE A 2 2.71 -14.81 14.53
C ILE A 2 1.79 -15.69 15.39
N ASN A 3 1.79 -17.01 15.20
CA ASN A 3 1.06 -17.94 16.08
C ASN A 3 1.52 -17.86 17.54
N ALA A 4 2.81 -17.55 17.77
CA ALA A 4 3.33 -17.35 19.13
C ALA A 4 2.88 -16.00 19.72
N GLN A 5 2.79 -14.94 18.89
CA GLN A 5 2.24 -13.64 19.31
C GLN A 5 0.73 -13.70 19.55
N LEU A 6 -0.01 -14.53 18.82
CA LEU A 6 -1.44 -14.79 19.05
C LEU A 6 -1.67 -15.65 20.30
N ALA A 7 -0.81 -16.66 20.54
CA ALA A 7 -0.84 -17.43 21.78
C ALA A 7 -0.52 -16.56 23.01
N LEU A 8 0.33 -15.54 22.86
CA LEU A 8 0.62 -14.53 23.90
C LEU A 8 -0.60 -13.68 24.28
N VAL A 9 -1.61 -13.55 23.40
CA VAL A 9 -2.91 -12.93 23.72
C VAL A 9 -3.99 -13.96 24.06
N GLY A 10 -3.61 -15.22 24.32
CA GLY A 10 -4.51 -16.27 24.80
C GLY A 10 -5.42 -16.88 23.75
N LEU A 11 -5.13 -16.69 22.46
CA LEU A 11 -5.93 -17.28 21.36
C LEU A 11 -5.35 -18.62 20.92
N ASP A 12 -6.22 -19.62 20.79
CA ASP A 12 -5.93 -20.85 20.06
C ASP A 12 -6.19 -20.61 18.55
N PRO A 13 -5.15 -20.64 17.70
CA PRO A 13 -5.27 -20.51 16.25
C PRO A 13 -6.26 -21.45 15.59
N ALA A 14 -6.49 -22.63 16.18
CA ALA A 14 -7.32 -23.68 15.61
C ALA A 14 -8.82 -23.43 15.81
N THR A 15 -9.20 -22.63 16.81
CA THR A 15 -10.60 -22.37 17.17
C THR A 15 -10.98 -20.90 17.20
N ALA A 16 -10.02 -20.00 16.98
CA ALA A 16 -10.28 -18.57 16.98
C ALA A 16 -11.21 -18.16 15.83
N THR A 17 -12.18 -17.29 16.13
CA THR A 17 -13.02 -16.66 15.11
C THR A 17 -12.25 -15.60 14.33
N ASP A 18 -12.74 -15.23 13.15
CA ASP A 18 -12.15 -14.16 12.33
C ASP A 18 -12.04 -12.83 13.10
N GLU A 19 -13.04 -12.50 13.92
CA GLU A 19 -13.02 -11.32 14.78
C GLU A 19 -11.96 -11.40 15.87
N GLN A 20 -11.74 -12.57 16.45
CA GLN A 20 -10.71 -12.76 17.47
C GLN A 20 -9.30 -12.60 16.87
N ILE A 21 -9.07 -13.16 15.68
CA ILE A 21 -7.81 -13.00 14.94
C ILE A 21 -7.58 -11.52 14.59
N ALA A 22 -8.60 -10.85 14.06
CA ALA A 22 -8.51 -9.44 13.71
C ALA A 22 -8.29 -8.54 14.93
N ALA A 23 -8.98 -8.81 16.05
CA ALA A 23 -8.80 -8.09 17.31
C ALA A 23 -7.38 -8.25 17.86
N ALA A 24 -6.80 -9.44 17.76
CA ALA A 24 -5.43 -9.68 18.18
C ALA A 24 -4.40 -8.97 17.29
N ALA A 25 -4.60 -8.99 15.96
CA ALA A 25 -3.77 -8.21 15.04
C ALA A 25 -3.82 -6.71 15.37
N ALA A 26 -5.02 -6.18 15.64
CA ALA A 26 -5.22 -4.80 16.04
C ALA A 26 -4.59 -4.48 17.41
N ALA A 27 -4.68 -5.38 18.38
CA ALA A 27 -4.06 -5.21 19.70
C ALA A 27 -2.53 -5.09 19.59
N ILE A 28 -1.89 -5.87 18.70
CA ILE A 28 -0.45 -5.74 18.43
C ILE A 28 -0.14 -4.33 17.89
N VAL A 29 -0.94 -3.82 16.95
CA VAL A 29 -0.74 -2.49 16.37
C VAL A 29 -0.92 -1.38 17.41
N VAL A 30 -1.98 -1.45 18.22
CA VAL A 30 -2.28 -0.46 19.28
C VAL A 30 -1.22 -0.44 20.36
N ASN A 31 -0.74 -1.61 20.80
CA ASN A 31 0.26 -1.70 21.85
C ASN A 31 1.68 -1.34 21.38
N ASN A 32 1.87 -1.15 20.07
CA ASN A 32 3.17 -0.80 19.49
C ASN A 32 3.02 0.42 18.56
N PRO A 33 2.73 1.62 19.10
CA PRO A 33 2.46 2.82 18.29
C PRO A 33 3.69 3.27 17.47
N SER A 34 4.90 2.86 17.86
CA SER A 34 6.16 3.14 17.15
C SER A 34 6.37 2.27 15.91
N LEU A 35 5.48 1.30 15.61
CA LEU A 35 5.60 0.52 14.38
C LEU A 35 5.49 1.43 13.16
N SER A 36 6.47 1.32 12.26
CA SER A 36 6.41 1.95 10.95
C SER A 36 5.26 1.37 10.13
N ASP A 37 4.78 2.11 9.13
CA ASP A 37 3.73 1.63 8.24
C ASP A 37 4.15 0.34 7.51
N GLY A 38 5.44 0.21 7.19
CA GLY A 38 6.02 -1.01 6.65
C GLY A 38 5.93 -2.21 7.60
N ALA A 39 6.12 -2.00 8.90
CA ALA A 39 5.98 -3.06 9.89
C ALA A 39 4.50 -3.46 10.09
N VAL A 40 3.57 -2.51 10.07
CA VAL A 40 2.11 -2.78 10.10
C VAL A 40 1.68 -3.54 8.85
N ALA A 41 2.19 -3.17 7.68
CA ALA A 41 1.96 -3.87 6.43
C ALA A 41 2.50 -5.31 6.48
N ALA A 42 3.72 -5.52 6.98
CA ALA A 42 4.31 -6.85 7.13
C ALA A 42 3.52 -7.74 8.11
N LEU A 43 3.05 -7.17 9.23
CA LEU A 43 2.15 -7.85 10.16
C LEU A 43 0.86 -8.26 9.43
N THR A 44 0.23 -7.33 8.71
CA THR A 44 -1.00 -7.58 7.94
C THR A 44 -0.80 -8.73 6.96
N THR A 45 0.27 -8.72 6.17
CA THR A 45 0.60 -9.82 5.25
C THR A 45 0.72 -11.15 5.99
N ALA A 46 1.42 -11.19 7.12
CA ALA A 46 1.63 -12.42 7.88
C ALA A 46 0.32 -12.98 8.47
N VAL A 47 -0.57 -12.13 9.00
CA VAL A 47 -1.87 -12.56 9.54
C VAL A 47 -2.78 -13.00 8.40
N VAL A 48 -2.91 -12.22 7.32
CA VAL A 48 -3.79 -12.57 6.19
C VAL A 48 -3.37 -13.87 5.52
N ARG A 49 -2.07 -14.13 5.36
CA ARG A 49 -1.59 -15.42 4.82
C ARG A 49 -1.95 -16.61 5.70
N SER A 50 -1.98 -16.39 7.01
CA SER A 50 -2.27 -17.44 8.00
C SER A 50 -3.77 -17.69 8.14
N TRP A 51 -4.61 -16.66 7.97
CA TRP A 51 -6.07 -16.73 7.99
C TRP A 51 -6.67 -15.99 6.79
N PRO A 52 -6.60 -16.59 5.59
CA PRO A 52 -7.07 -15.93 4.37
C PRO A 52 -8.56 -15.63 4.39
N ALA A 53 -9.38 -16.48 5.02
CA ALA A 53 -10.82 -16.23 5.18
C ALA A 53 -11.13 -14.91 5.94
N ALA A 54 -10.28 -14.55 6.90
CA ALA A 54 -10.44 -13.36 7.72
C ALA A 54 -9.88 -12.07 7.09
N ALA A 55 -9.38 -12.11 5.85
CA ALA A 55 -8.57 -11.02 5.27
C ALA A 55 -9.27 -9.65 5.32
N ALA A 56 -10.56 -9.60 4.98
CA ALA A 56 -11.34 -8.36 5.02
C ALA A 56 -11.53 -7.83 6.45
N VAL A 57 -11.82 -8.70 7.42
CA VAL A 57 -12.03 -8.32 8.83
C VAL A 57 -10.72 -7.85 9.46
N ILE A 58 -9.62 -8.56 9.19
CA ILE A 58 -8.26 -8.14 9.59
C ILE A 58 -7.95 -6.75 9.02
N THR A 59 -8.11 -6.58 7.71
CA THR A 59 -7.83 -5.30 7.03
C THR A 59 -8.63 -4.17 7.65
N ARG A 60 -9.95 -4.31 7.78
CA ARG A 60 -10.82 -3.30 8.40
C ARG A 60 -10.28 -2.88 9.77
N THR A 61 -10.01 -3.86 10.62
CA THR A 61 -9.67 -3.62 12.02
C THR A 61 -8.30 -2.94 12.13
N VAL A 62 -7.32 -3.37 11.33
CA VAL A 62 -5.98 -2.76 11.31
C VAL A 62 -6.04 -1.34 10.72
N VAL A 63 -6.81 -1.10 9.65
CA VAL A 63 -7.02 0.24 9.10
C VAL A 63 -7.70 1.17 10.11
N THR A 64 -8.68 0.69 10.88
CA THR A 64 -9.28 1.48 11.96
C THR A 64 -8.25 1.95 12.98
N GLN A 65 -7.23 1.13 13.29
CA GLN A 65 -6.17 1.53 14.22
C GLN A 65 -5.09 2.42 13.58
N ARG A 66 -4.87 2.27 12.26
CA ARG A 66 -3.83 2.99 11.51
C ARG A 66 -4.38 3.56 10.20
N PRO A 67 -5.30 4.55 10.26
CA PRO A 67 -5.99 5.06 9.08
C PRO A 67 -5.05 5.74 8.08
N ALA A 68 -3.98 6.39 8.55
CA ALA A 68 -2.95 6.98 7.69
C ALA A 68 -2.21 5.93 6.83
N ALA A 69 -2.17 4.68 7.29
CA ALA A 69 -1.52 3.57 6.58
C ALA A 69 -2.50 2.75 5.72
N ALA A 70 -3.74 3.21 5.52
CA ALA A 70 -4.81 2.41 4.90
C ALA A 70 -4.43 1.81 3.54
N VAL A 71 -3.75 2.60 2.68
CA VAL A 71 -3.30 2.14 1.36
C VAL A 71 -2.24 1.04 1.48
N ALA A 72 -1.26 1.21 2.37
CA ALA A 72 -0.20 0.22 2.59
C ALA A 72 -0.75 -1.09 3.17
N ILE A 73 -1.69 -0.99 4.12
CA ILE A 73 -2.38 -2.15 4.72
C ILE A 73 -3.19 -2.88 3.65
N THR A 74 -3.97 -2.16 2.84
CA THR A 74 -4.77 -2.75 1.75
C THR A 74 -3.88 -3.46 0.75
N ARG A 75 -2.79 -2.81 0.30
CA ARG A 75 -1.81 -3.41 -0.61
C ARG A 75 -1.24 -4.70 -0.05
N ALA A 76 -0.84 -4.69 1.22
CA ALA A 76 -0.29 -5.85 1.91
C ALA A 76 -1.29 -7.01 2.05
N ALA A 77 -2.56 -6.68 2.32
CA ALA A 77 -3.64 -7.66 2.44
C ALA A 77 -4.02 -8.28 1.08
N VAL A 78 -4.18 -7.47 0.03
CA VAL A 78 -4.47 -7.96 -1.32
C VAL A 78 -3.30 -8.80 -1.85
N ALA A 79 -2.05 -8.38 -1.63
CA ALA A 79 -0.89 -9.20 -2.03
C ALA A 79 -0.83 -10.54 -1.28
N ALA A 80 -1.37 -10.61 -0.07
CA ALA A 80 -1.45 -11.83 0.72
C ALA A 80 -2.62 -12.73 0.32
N ASN A 81 -3.75 -12.15 -0.12
CA ASN A 81 -4.94 -12.87 -0.54
C ASN A 81 -5.66 -12.17 -1.71
N PRO A 82 -5.15 -12.29 -2.95
CA PRO A 82 -5.60 -11.45 -4.06
C PRO A 82 -7.01 -11.81 -4.55
N THR A 83 -7.49 -13.03 -4.29
CA THR A 83 -8.85 -13.46 -4.67
C THR A 83 -9.94 -12.76 -3.86
N GLN A 84 -9.60 -12.16 -2.71
CA GLN A 84 -10.51 -11.36 -1.89
C GLN A 84 -10.39 -9.84 -2.13
N VAL A 85 -9.76 -9.40 -3.22
CA VAL A 85 -9.53 -7.97 -3.53
C VAL A 85 -10.76 -7.08 -3.29
N ASN A 86 -11.93 -7.50 -3.74
CA ASN A 86 -13.18 -6.74 -3.59
C ASN A 86 -13.58 -6.55 -2.12
N GLN A 87 -13.48 -7.61 -1.32
CA GLN A 87 -13.85 -7.61 0.10
C GLN A 87 -12.84 -6.81 0.92
N ILE A 88 -11.54 -6.95 0.62
CA ILE A 88 -10.45 -6.23 1.27
C ILE A 88 -10.56 -4.72 0.99
N ALA A 89 -10.74 -4.33 -0.27
CA ALA A 89 -10.86 -2.92 -0.66
C ALA A 89 -12.11 -2.24 -0.08
N ALA A 90 -13.24 -2.95 -0.08
CA ALA A 90 -14.48 -2.49 0.53
C ALA A 90 -14.32 -2.26 2.04
N ALA A 91 -13.76 -3.25 2.73
CA ALA A 91 -13.52 -3.20 4.17
C ALA A 91 -12.52 -2.09 4.58
N ALA A 92 -11.44 -1.91 3.81
CA ALA A 92 -10.47 -0.84 4.00
C ALA A 92 -11.09 0.54 3.75
N SER A 93 -11.85 0.71 2.67
CA SER A 93 -12.52 1.96 2.33
C SER A 93 -13.54 2.37 3.39
N GLN A 94 -14.33 1.40 3.88
CA GLN A 94 -15.27 1.66 4.98
C GLN A 94 -14.55 2.15 6.24
N ALA A 95 -13.45 1.49 6.63
CA ALA A 95 -12.66 1.90 7.79
C ALA A 95 -12.00 3.27 7.59
N ALA A 96 -11.48 3.56 6.39
CA ALA A 96 -10.87 4.84 6.05
C ALA A 96 -11.90 5.98 6.15
N ILE A 97 -13.10 5.82 5.57
CA ILE A 97 -14.18 6.81 5.66
C ILE A 97 -14.59 7.03 7.12
N ALA A 98 -14.76 5.96 7.91
CA ALA A 98 -15.11 6.07 9.33
C ALA A 98 -14.04 6.85 10.13
N ALA A 99 -12.79 6.82 9.69
CA ALA A 99 -11.68 7.59 10.26
C ALA A 99 -11.49 8.98 9.62
N GLY A 100 -12.41 9.44 8.77
CA GLY A 100 -12.36 10.74 8.10
C GLY A 100 -11.41 10.81 6.89
N GLN A 101 -10.91 9.67 6.40
CA GLN A 101 -9.97 9.56 5.28
C GLN A 101 -10.69 9.26 3.96
N SER A 102 -11.79 9.95 3.65
CA SER A 102 -12.57 9.68 2.44
C SER A 102 -11.78 9.88 1.14
N SER A 103 -10.77 10.76 1.14
CA SER A 103 -9.87 10.96 0.00
C SER A 103 -8.97 9.75 -0.28
N ALA A 104 -8.79 8.84 0.67
CA ALA A 104 -7.98 7.63 0.50
C ALA A 104 -8.69 6.54 -0.33
N VAL A 105 -10.01 6.63 -0.52
CA VAL A 105 -10.82 5.59 -1.18
C VAL A 105 -10.36 5.34 -2.62
N GLY A 106 -10.05 6.40 -3.37
CA GLY A 106 -9.47 6.28 -4.71
C GLY A 106 -8.15 5.51 -4.72
N SER A 107 -7.21 5.92 -3.86
CA SER A 107 -5.90 5.26 -3.71
C SER A 107 -6.01 3.81 -3.26
N ILE A 108 -6.91 3.48 -2.33
CA ILE A 108 -7.20 2.11 -1.89
C ILE A 108 -7.69 1.28 -3.08
N THR A 109 -8.67 1.79 -3.83
CA THR A 109 -9.26 1.10 -4.99
C THR A 109 -8.23 0.86 -6.08
N ALA A 110 -7.50 1.90 -6.50
CA ALA A 110 -6.47 1.79 -7.53
C ALA A 110 -5.36 0.80 -7.15
N ASN A 111 -4.88 0.86 -5.90
CA ASN A 111 -3.85 -0.06 -5.43
C ASN A 111 -4.36 -1.50 -5.35
N ALA A 112 -5.59 -1.72 -4.87
CA ALA A 112 -6.18 -3.05 -4.79
C ALA A 112 -6.25 -3.72 -6.18
N VAL A 113 -6.73 -2.98 -7.19
CA VAL A 113 -6.79 -3.45 -8.58
C VAL A 113 -5.39 -3.77 -9.11
N ALA A 114 -4.44 -2.84 -8.97
CA ALA A 114 -3.08 -3.02 -9.47
C ALA A 114 -2.40 -4.26 -8.86
N VAL A 115 -2.53 -4.45 -7.54
CA VAL A 115 -1.92 -5.59 -6.84
C VAL A 115 -2.61 -6.90 -7.23
N ALA A 116 -3.94 -6.94 -7.29
CA ALA A 116 -4.66 -8.15 -7.69
C ALA A 116 -4.31 -8.58 -9.12
N ASN A 117 -4.17 -7.62 -10.04
CA ASN A 117 -3.75 -7.89 -11.41
C ASN A 117 -2.29 -8.34 -11.52
N ALA A 118 -1.40 -7.76 -10.71
CA ALA A 118 -0.02 -8.24 -10.58
C ALA A 118 0.06 -9.69 -10.06
N ASN A 119 -0.99 -10.16 -9.38
CA ASN A 119 -1.14 -11.55 -8.91
C ASN A 119 -2.07 -12.41 -9.80
N GLY A 120 -2.45 -11.93 -10.99
CA GLY A 120 -3.17 -12.72 -11.99
C GLY A 120 -4.68 -12.88 -11.77
N VAL A 121 -5.32 -12.07 -10.92
CA VAL A 121 -6.77 -12.19 -10.62
C VAL A 121 -7.67 -11.59 -11.71
N GLY A 122 -7.17 -10.68 -12.55
CA GLY A 122 -7.92 -10.12 -13.68
C GLY A 122 -9.14 -9.29 -13.24
N THR A 123 -8.95 -8.38 -12.28
CA THR A 123 -10.01 -7.48 -11.77
C THR A 123 -9.93 -6.11 -12.42
N THR A 124 -11.06 -5.40 -12.51
CA THR A 124 -11.12 -4.02 -13.01
C THR A 124 -11.39 -3.02 -11.89
N VAL A 125 -11.20 -1.73 -12.18
CA VAL A 125 -11.62 -0.63 -11.29
C VAL A 125 -13.12 -0.69 -11.03
N ASN A 126 -13.95 -0.99 -12.03
CA ASN A 126 -15.40 -1.07 -11.84
C ASN A 126 -15.82 -2.20 -10.91
N ASP A 127 -15.14 -3.35 -10.94
CA ASP A 127 -15.45 -4.48 -10.05
C ASP A 127 -15.21 -4.09 -8.58
N VAL A 128 -14.04 -3.51 -8.32
CA VAL A 128 -13.65 -3.07 -6.97
C VAL A 128 -14.49 -1.87 -6.52
N ALA A 129 -14.75 -0.91 -7.41
CA ALA A 129 -15.57 0.26 -7.13
C ALA A 129 -17.02 -0.12 -6.79
N THR A 130 -17.58 -1.13 -7.45
CA THR A 130 -18.92 -1.67 -7.12
C THR A 130 -18.95 -2.25 -5.71
N ALA A 131 -17.92 -3.02 -5.32
CA ALA A 131 -17.82 -3.57 -3.98
C ALA A 131 -17.68 -2.47 -2.92
N VAL A 132 -16.82 -1.48 -3.17
CA VAL A 132 -16.60 -0.33 -2.29
C VAL A 132 -17.87 0.50 -2.13
N ALA A 133 -18.53 0.86 -3.23
CA ALA A 133 -19.78 1.63 -3.24
C ALA A 133 -20.87 0.95 -2.39
N THR A 134 -21.01 -0.37 -2.54
CA THR A 134 -21.99 -1.18 -1.78
C THR A 134 -21.81 -1.04 -0.27
N THR A 135 -20.56 -0.95 0.21
CA THR A 135 -20.27 -0.86 1.66
C THR A 135 -20.13 0.55 2.22
N THR A 136 -19.83 1.53 1.37
CA THR A 136 -19.52 2.90 1.79
C THR A 136 -20.66 3.89 1.55
N GLY A 137 -21.61 3.54 0.68
CA GLY A 137 -22.69 4.45 0.27
C GLY A 137 -22.25 5.50 -0.76
N LEU A 138 -21.00 5.47 -1.22
CA LEU A 138 -20.53 6.27 -2.36
C LEU A 138 -21.12 5.72 -3.67
N SER A 139 -21.20 6.54 -4.71
CA SER A 139 -21.55 6.03 -6.04
C SER A 139 -20.36 5.29 -6.67
N VAL A 140 -20.64 4.32 -7.53
CA VAL A 140 -19.60 3.59 -8.28
C VAL A 140 -18.77 4.56 -9.13
N ALA A 141 -19.42 5.56 -9.74
CA ALA A 141 -18.76 6.58 -10.54
C ALA A 141 -17.77 7.40 -9.70
N ASP A 142 -18.19 7.89 -8.52
CA ASP A 142 -17.31 8.69 -7.66
C ASP A 142 -16.07 7.89 -7.23
N VAL A 143 -16.23 6.61 -6.90
CA VAL A 143 -15.11 5.74 -6.51
C VAL A 143 -14.17 5.49 -7.68
N ALA A 144 -14.70 5.20 -8.88
CA ALA A 144 -13.91 4.97 -10.08
C ALA A 144 -13.15 6.24 -10.53
N ASP A 145 -13.78 7.41 -10.43
CA ASP A 145 -13.17 8.69 -10.75
C ASP A 145 -12.06 9.03 -9.75
N GLN A 146 -12.29 8.84 -8.45
CA GLN A 146 -11.24 9.01 -7.44
C GLN A 146 -10.07 8.06 -7.66
N ALA A 147 -10.32 6.80 -8.04
CA ALA A 147 -9.27 5.83 -8.34
C ALA A 147 -8.44 6.27 -9.55
N SER A 148 -9.11 6.73 -10.62
CA SER A 148 -8.45 7.24 -11.83
C SER A 148 -7.61 8.49 -11.53
N ASN A 149 -8.16 9.45 -10.77
CA ASN A 149 -7.43 10.64 -10.34
C ASN A 149 -6.22 10.30 -9.46
N SER A 150 -6.32 9.28 -8.60
CA SER A 150 -5.20 8.83 -7.78
C SER A 150 -4.05 8.28 -8.62
N VAL A 151 -4.35 7.59 -9.72
CA VAL A 151 -3.34 7.12 -10.68
C VAL A 151 -2.70 8.30 -11.40
N ILE A 152 -3.48 9.28 -11.88
CA ILE A 152 -2.98 10.47 -12.57
C ILE A 152 -2.05 11.29 -11.66
N VAL A 153 -2.42 11.49 -10.39
CA VAL A 153 -1.57 12.21 -9.43
C VAL A 153 -0.24 11.48 -9.20
N ALA A 154 -0.28 10.15 -9.10
CA ALA A 154 0.94 9.36 -8.94
C ALA A 154 1.84 9.42 -10.19
N ASP A 155 1.25 9.37 -11.39
CA ASP A 155 1.96 9.48 -12.67
C ASP A 155 2.66 10.84 -12.80
N ASN A 156 1.93 11.93 -12.51
CA ASN A 156 2.49 13.28 -12.52
C ASN A 156 3.66 13.44 -11.52
N ALA A 157 3.54 12.86 -10.32
CA ALA A 157 4.60 12.91 -9.32
C ALA A 157 5.86 12.13 -9.75
N VAL A 158 5.69 11.02 -10.48
CA VAL A 158 6.81 10.27 -11.07
C VAL A 158 7.48 11.08 -12.19
N GLN A 159 6.69 11.71 -13.06
CA GLN A 159 7.22 12.56 -14.12
C GLN A 159 8.01 13.73 -13.55
N GLU A 160 7.52 14.39 -12.49
CA GLU A 160 8.23 15.48 -11.84
C GLU A 160 9.59 15.03 -11.26
N LEU A 161 9.67 13.82 -10.68
CA LEU A 161 10.93 13.25 -10.22
C LEU A 161 11.90 12.93 -11.36
N ILE A 162 11.38 12.49 -12.51
CA ILE A 162 12.19 12.25 -13.71
C ILE A 162 12.77 13.57 -14.21
N ASP A 163 11.94 14.61 -14.35
CA ASP A 163 12.37 15.92 -14.82
C ASP A 163 13.41 16.56 -13.86
N GLN A 164 13.25 16.36 -12.55
CA GLN A 164 14.23 16.79 -11.53
C GLN A 164 15.56 16.06 -11.69
N ASN A 165 15.54 14.73 -11.84
CA ASN A 165 16.75 13.93 -12.02
C ASN A 165 17.48 14.28 -13.33
N GLU A 166 16.74 14.54 -14.41
CA GLU A 166 17.33 14.98 -15.68
C GLU A 166 17.99 16.36 -15.53
N THR A 167 17.34 17.28 -14.81
CA THR A 167 17.91 18.61 -14.51
C THR A 167 19.19 18.52 -13.67
N GLU A 168 19.20 17.67 -12.62
CA GLU A 168 20.39 17.45 -11.80
C GLU A 168 21.52 16.79 -12.59
N ALA A 169 21.20 15.82 -13.46
CA ALA A 169 22.19 15.16 -14.30
C ALA A 169 22.86 16.13 -15.29
N ASP A 170 22.11 17.09 -15.85
CA ASP A 170 22.62 18.09 -16.79
C ASP A 170 23.60 19.07 -16.10
N LEU A 171 23.30 19.46 -14.85
CA LEU A 171 24.20 20.30 -14.03
C LEU A 171 25.53 19.61 -13.68
N VAL A 172 25.51 18.30 -13.44
CA VAL A 172 26.73 17.53 -13.11
C VAL A 172 27.64 17.36 -14.34
N ILE A 173 27.08 17.33 -15.55
CA ILE A 173 27.86 17.23 -16.79
C ILE A 173 28.57 18.56 -17.11
N ASP A 174 27.93 19.70 -16.86
CA ASP A 174 28.51 21.03 -17.12
C ASP A 174 29.65 21.36 -16.14
N GLU A 175 29.57 20.88 -14.89
CA GLU A 175 30.63 21.05 -13.88
C GLU A 175 31.80 20.06 -14.03
N ALA A 176 31.58 18.90 -14.69
CA ALA A 176 32.63 17.93 -14.98
C ALA A 176 33.51 18.29 -16.19
N VAL A 177 33.19 19.35 -16.93
CA VAL A 177 34.11 19.98 -17.91
C VAL A 177 35.16 20.81 -17.15
N VAL A 178 35.90 20.15 -16.27
CA VAL A 178 37.13 20.71 -15.70
C VAL A 178 38.18 20.66 -16.81
N GLU A 179 38.60 21.84 -17.25
CA GLU A 179 39.70 22.04 -18.20
C GLU A 179 40.87 21.11 -17.87
N VAL A 180 41.19 20.19 -18.79
CA VAL A 180 42.43 19.41 -18.72
C VAL A 180 43.58 20.41 -18.87
N PRO A 181 44.47 20.59 -17.87
CA PRO A 181 45.61 21.50 -18.02
C PRO A 181 46.49 20.98 -19.16
N THR A 182 46.67 21.80 -20.20
CA THR A 182 47.45 21.46 -21.40
C THR A 182 48.97 21.43 -21.17
N ASP A 183 49.42 21.56 -19.93
CA ASP A 183 50.82 21.82 -19.57
C ASP A 183 51.75 20.60 -19.53
N ASN A 184 51.33 19.41 -20.00
CA ASN A 184 52.16 18.19 -19.88
C ASN A 184 52.52 17.48 -21.19
N LEU A 185 52.40 18.13 -22.35
CA LEU A 185 52.95 17.61 -23.61
C LEU A 185 54.39 18.09 -23.85
N VAL A 186 55.33 17.67 -22.99
CA VAL A 186 56.77 17.76 -23.33
C VAL A 186 57.13 16.59 -24.23
N VAL A 187 57.05 16.80 -25.54
CA VAL A 187 57.59 15.88 -26.55
C VAL A 187 59.10 16.06 -26.58
N SER A 188 59.87 15.07 -26.11
CA SER A 188 61.32 15.04 -26.32
C SER A 188 61.64 14.55 -27.74
N PRO A 189 62.38 15.31 -28.56
CA PRO A 189 62.87 14.82 -29.83
C PRO A 189 64.08 13.90 -29.64
N VAL A 190 64.10 12.82 -30.44
CA VAL A 190 65.22 11.87 -30.59
C VAL A 190 66.29 12.47 -31.50
#